data_AF-A0A9N9AFH5-F1
#
_entry.id   AF-A0A9N9AFH5-F1
#
_cell.length_a   1.000
_cell.length_b   1.000
_cell.length_c   1.000
_cell.angle_alpha   90.00
_cell.angle_beta   90.00
_cell.angle_gamma   90.00
#
_symmetry.space_group_name_H-M   'P 1'
#
loop_
_entity.id
_entity.type
_entity.pdbx_description
1 polymer ?
#
loop_
_entity_poly.entity_id
_entity_poly.type
_entity_poly.pdbx_seq_one_letter_code
_entity_poly.pdbx_strand_id
1 'polypeptide(L)'
;MSNTTNFFYRNRSETYGKLYFKSWLPQVYFPTVELLRKSVLETAVKQYTDELSDAITMCKHQKLGTIVKKLEQISQRFSKIPRGQRQEMFSGAYQAEKRRREEQERQQNQEIIRKNIAEIIDNCINAVNAGCSMKVEGVLNEVRGCLEQLDLTSIDSGDPIASGIIDISEGVDSVADKLSVETKQVLEEIELSEPEFSEKTITMLDEFINTYELLGPNFDPALVNPITFPRDENNLGERRVLLTTFDLLEGLRNCWSLRPLLGEREYSENSYVIHAVSRVVDPIFNYYKWNLKRSWEKVSNSSQARKELMRSIHSGDRPDLQVLLMLDSDKWELVFTEISRLDPRADKQSNDWKKLNRLCKDGFDARFNELIKEKVVDADEAKCLINELLQIPFIGIQVISNRVLVFGIDFYNNSFYRSFRICEYTIPLRVSDRQVVEDFLKSSLKVKCYLEKIVNNFVRIKDRIDRLPNMVGNERSGSSMSMSTTF
;
A
#
# COMPACT_ATOMS: atom_id res chain seq x y z
N MET A 1 33.95 1.43 -4.67
CA MET A 1 34.38 2.54 -5.54
C MET A 1 33.85 2.28 -6.94
N SER A 2 33.32 3.33 -7.56
CA SER A 2 32.39 3.34 -8.70
C SER A 2 32.89 2.60 -9.94
N ASN A 3 32.13 1.59 -10.37
CA ASN A 3 32.15 1.12 -11.76
C ASN A 3 31.39 2.14 -12.61
N THR A 4 32.11 3.13 -13.13
CA THR A 4 31.65 3.96 -14.24
C THR A 4 31.63 3.11 -15.50
N THR A 5 30.44 2.94 -16.06
CA THR A 5 30.18 2.19 -17.29
C THR A 5 31.02 2.79 -18.41
N ASN A 6 31.90 1.96 -18.96
CA ASN A 6 32.89 2.33 -19.97
C ASN A 6 32.16 2.65 -21.30
N PHE A 7 32.15 3.93 -21.72
CA PHE A 7 31.39 4.45 -22.87
C PHE A 7 31.88 3.95 -24.26
N PHE A 8 32.83 3.02 -24.31
CA PHE A 8 33.38 2.44 -25.54
C PHE A 8 33.25 0.92 -25.52
N TYR A 9 32.08 0.40 -25.88
CA TYR A 9 32.01 -1.00 -26.31
C TYR A 9 32.65 -1.11 -27.70
N ARG A 10 33.91 -1.56 -27.75
CA ARG A 10 34.46 -2.21 -28.93
C ARG A 10 33.62 -3.47 -29.16
N ASN A 11 32.77 -3.46 -30.17
CA ASN A 11 32.16 -4.68 -30.66
C ASN A 11 33.30 -5.56 -31.18
N ARG A 12 33.55 -6.72 -30.55
CA ARG A 12 34.76 -7.55 -30.74
C ARG A 12 34.85 -8.24 -32.11
N SER A 13 33.93 -7.99 -33.03
CA SER A 13 33.76 -8.76 -34.26
C SER A 13 33.85 -7.97 -35.58
N GLU A 14 34.28 -6.70 -35.62
CA GLU A 14 34.32 -5.94 -36.89
C GLU A 14 35.68 -5.32 -37.23
N THR A 15 36.14 -5.63 -38.44
CA THR A 15 37.38 -5.20 -39.07
C THR A 15 37.34 -3.73 -39.52
N TYR A 16 38.43 -3.02 -39.20
CA TYR A 16 38.91 -1.72 -39.70
C TYR A 16 37.99 -0.90 -40.63
N GLY A 17 37.60 0.29 -40.17
CA GLY A 17 37.47 1.47 -41.05
C GLY A 17 36.10 2.15 -41.19
N LYS A 18 35.02 1.66 -40.56
CA LYS A 18 33.71 2.36 -40.57
C LYS A 18 33.32 2.85 -39.18
N LEU A 19 33.80 4.04 -38.85
CA LEU A 19 33.28 4.82 -37.73
C LEU A 19 31.89 5.35 -38.13
N TYR A 20 30.82 4.86 -37.49
CA TYR A 20 29.40 5.25 -37.66
C TYR A 20 29.11 6.70 -37.19
N PHE A 21 29.97 7.65 -37.55
CA PHE A 21 29.91 9.04 -37.10
C PHE A 21 28.72 9.83 -37.67
N LYS A 22 28.06 9.35 -38.73
CA LYS A 22 26.99 10.10 -39.41
C LYS A 22 25.60 9.85 -38.84
N SER A 23 25.35 8.70 -38.21
CA SER A 23 24.08 8.40 -37.51
C SER A 23 24.06 8.88 -36.05
N TRP A 24 25.23 9.17 -35.49
CA TRP A 24 25.40 9.46 -34.06
C TRP A 24 25.11 10.93 -33.69
N LEU A 25 25.43 11.90 -34.56
CA LEU A 25 25.37 13.33 -34.21
C LEU A 25 23.97 13.90 -33.84
N PRO A 26 22.86 13.47 -34.47
CA PRO A 26 21.53 13.86 -34.03
C PRO A 26 21.03 13.07 -32.80
N GLN A 27 21.58 11.87 -32.56
CA GLN A 27 21.15 10.95 -31.50
C GLN A 27 21.91 11.10 -30.18
N VAL A 28 23.03 11.82 -30.17
CA VAL A 28 23.91 11.95 -28.99
C VAL A 28 23.61 13.17 -28.13
N TYR A 29 22.82 14.12 -28.59
CA TYR A 29 22.67 15.38 -27.87
C TYR A 29 21.26 15.91 -27.66
N PHE A 30 20.29 15.03 -27.80
CA PHE A 30 19.17 15.05 -26.87
C PHE A 30 19.38 13.91 -25.87
N PRO A 31 19.25 14.23 -24.60
CA PRO A 31 20.05 13.80 -23.46
C PRO A 31 20.11 12.29 -23.27
N THR A 32 21.21 11.81 -22.68
CA THR A 32 21.22 10.51 -22.01
C THR A 32 19.96 10.44 -21.15
N VAL A 33 19.06 9.53 -21.52
CA VAL A 33 17.67 9.44 -21.06
C VAL A 33 17.56 9.36 -19.52
N GLU A 34 18.66 9.05 -18.83
CA GLU A 34 18.83 9.07 -17.37
C GLU A 34 18.93 10.45 -16.71
N LEU A 35 19.37 11.47 -17.44
CA LEU A 35 19.81 12.76 -16.89
C LEU A 35 18.64 13.75 -16.76
N LEU A 36 17.69 13.68 -17.69
CA LEU A 36 16.35 14.27 -17.57
C LEU A 36 15.52 13.64 -16.45
N ARG A 37 15.94 12.50 -15.87
CA ARG A 37 15.20 11.82 -14.80
C ARG A 37 15.36 12.49 -13.42
N LYS A 38 16.38 13.35 -13.20
CA LYS A 38 16.83 13.70 -11.83
C LYS A 38 17.27 15.15 -11.55
N SER A 39 17.26 16.09 -12.49
CA SER A 39 18.00 17.35 -12.29
C SER A 39 17.30 18.65 -12.71
N VAL A 40 17.66 19.75 -12.01
CA VAL A 40 17.32 21.14 -12.35
C VAL A 40 18.14 21.54 -13.59
N LEU A 41 17.54 22.30 -14.52
CA LEU A 41 18.12 22.77 -15.80
C LEU A 41 19.63 23.08 -15.76
N GLU A 42 20.10 23.80 -14.74
CA GLU A 42 21.51 24.22 -14.62
C GLU A 42 22.46 23.03 -14.51
N THR A 43 22.00 21.94 -13.91
CA THR A 43 22.74 20.68 -13.81
C THR A 43 22.84 19.98 -15.16
N ALA A 44 21.75 19.94 -15.93
CA ALA A 44 21.73 19.34 -17.27
C ALA A 44 22.63 20.13 -18.25
N VAL A 45 22.63 21.46 -18.17
CA VAL A 45 23.48 22.33 -19.00
C VAL A 45 24.96 22.16 -18.63
N LYS A 46 25.29 22.11 -17.34
CA LYS A 46 26.65 21.90 -16.85
C LYS A 46 27.18 20.54 -17.33
N GLN A 47 26.42 19.47 -17.11
CA GLN A 47 26.85 18.13 -17.47
C GLN A 47 26.98 17.93 -18.99
N TYR A 48 26.07 18.49 -19.80
CA TYR A 48 26.23 18.53 -21.27
C TYR A 48 27.58 19.12 -21.69
N THR A 49 27.98 20.21 -21.01
CA THR A 49 29.21 20.93 -21.31
C THR A 49 30.44 20.11 -20.89
N ASP A 50 30.37 19.47 -19.73
CA ASP A 50 31.43 18.59 -19.20
C ASP A 50 31.62 17.37 -20.11
N GLU A 51 30.54 16.67 -20.49
CA GLU A 51 30.58 15.51 -21.40
C GLU A 51 31.10 15.88 -22.79
N LEU A 52 30.76 17.08 -23.30
CA LEU A 52 31.28 17.56 -24.58
C LEU A 52 32.79 17.81 -24.52
N SER A 53 33.24 18.39 -23.41
CA SER A 53 34.65 18.65 -23.14
C SER A 53 35.46 17.35 -23.05
N ASP A 54 34.91 16.35 -22.36
CA ASP A 54 35.51 15.02 -22.22
C ASP A 54 35.61 14.30 -23.57
N ALA A 55 34.54 14.34 -24.37
CA ALA A 55 34.52 13.77 -25.72
C ALA A 55 35.55 14.44 -26.65
N ILE A 56 35.68 15.77 -26.59
CA ILE A 56 36.71 16.52 -27.34
C ILE A 56 38.11 16.08 -26.91
N THR A 57 38.36 16.03 -25.60
CA THR A 57 39.67 15.65 -25.02
C THR A 57 40.07 14.25 -25.43
N MET A 58 39.15 13.29 -25.34
CA MET A 58 39.41 11.93 -25.74
C MET A 58 39.64 11.79 -27.26
N CYS A 59 38.86 12.47 -28.10
CA CYS A 59 39.06 12.46 -29.56
C CYS A 59 40.40 13.10 -29.96
N LYS A 60 40.90 14.10 -29.20
CA LYS A 60 42.24 14.67 -29.37
C LYS A 60 43.32 13.62 -29.09
N HIS A 61 43.19 12.87 -27.99
CA HIS A 61 44.13 11.79 -27.66
C HIS A 61 44.17 10.68 -28.73
N GLN A 62 43.03 10.38 -29.36
CA GLN A 62 42.93 9.39 -30.43
C GLN A 62 43.30 9.93 -31.83
N LYS A 63 43.78 11.18 -31.94
CA LYS A 63 44.17 11.85 -33.20
C LYS A 63 43.05 11.94 -34.24
N LEU A 64 41.78 12.02 -33.81
CA LEU A 64 40.61 12.10 -34.67
C LEU A 64 40.31 13.55 -35.09
N GLY A 65 41.26 14.22 -35.78
CA GLY A 65 41.24 15.67 -36.00
C GLY A 65 39.98 16.25 -36.66
N THR A 66 39.38 15.55 -37.63
CA THR A 66 38.14 15.98 -38.30
C THR A 66 36.93 15.93 -37.36
N ILE A 67 36.92 15.00 -36.41
CA ILE A 67 35.86 14.82 -35.42
C ILE A 67 35.98 15.88 -34.32
N VAL A 68 37.21 16.13 -33.85
CA VAL A 68 37.51 17.19 -32.88
C VAL A 68 36.98 18.54 -33.37
N LYS A 69 37.28 18.91 -34.64
CA LYS A 69 36.78 20.16 -35.23
C LYS A 69 35.26 20.26 -35.24
N LYS A 70 34.55 19.14 -35.47
CA LYS A 70 33.08 19.12 -35.45
C LYS A 70 32.53 19.27 -34.03
N LEU A 71 33.11 18.60 -33.05
CA LEU A 71 32.70 18.70 -31.64
C LEU A 71 32.98 20.10 -31.07
N GLU A 72 34.12 20.71 -31.41
CA GLU A 72 34.44 22.09 -31.03
C GLU A 72 33.46 23.09 -31.67
N GLN A 73 33.06 22.89 -32.93
CA GLN A 73 32.00 23.70 -33.56
C GLN A 73 30.65 23.56 -32.87
N ILE A 74 30.31 22.37 -32.38
CA ILE A 74 29.07 22.12 -31.63
C ILE A 74 29.12 22.81 -30.27
N SER A 75 30.25 22.70 -29.57
CA SER A 75 30.47 23.40 -28.29
C SER A 75 30.32 24.91 -28.45
N GLN A 76 30.95 25.48 -29.48
CA GLN A 76 30.83 26.91 -29.78
C GLN A 76 29.43 27.35 -30.20
N ARG A 77 28.70 26.50 -30.94
CA ARG A 77 27.32 26.80 -31.29
C ARG A 77 26.44 26.78 -30.04
N PHE A 78 26.60 25.79 -29.18
CA PHE A 78 25.83 25.64 -27.95
C PHE A 78 26.08 26.79 -26.95
N SER A 79 27.33 27.24 -26.81
CA SER A 79 27.67 28.38 -25.93
C SER A 79 27.11 29.72 -26.40
N LYS A 80 26.83 29.87 -27.70
CA LYS A 80 26.21 31.05 -28.32
C LYS A 80 24.68 31.07 -28.20
N ILE A 81 24.04 29.96 -27.82
CA ILE A 81 22.58 29.93 -27.66
C ILE A 81 22.20 30.71 -26.38
N PRO A 82 21.28 31.71 -26.48
CA PRO A 82 20.75 32.41 -25.32
C PRO A 82 20.19 31.45 -24.26
N ARG A 83 20.31 31.81 -22.98
CA ARG A 83 19.84 30.97 -21.86
C ARG A 83 18.36 30.55 -22.01
N GLY A 84 17.50 31.48 -22.45
CA GLY A 84 16.07 31.21 -22.68
C GLY A 84 15.82 30.19 -23.80
N GLN A 85 16.58 30.23 -24.89
CA GLN A 85 16.45 29.25 -25.97
C GLN A 85 16.99 27.87 -25.57
N ARG A 86 18.06 27.82 -24.77
CA ARG A 86 18.50 26.55 -24.16
C ARG A 86 17.42 25.97 -23.24
N GLN A 87 16.76 26.82 -22.46
CA GLN A 87 15.63 26.42 -21.61
C GLN A 87 14.48 25.80 -22.39
N GLU A 88 14.05 26.43 -23.48
CA GLU A 88 12.99 25.92 -24.35
C GLU A 88 13.37 24.57 -24.99
N MET A 89 14.61 24.43 -25.47
CA MET A 89 15.10 23.18 -26.04
C MET A 89 15.06 22.02 -25.03
N PHE A 90 15.59 22.22 -23.82
CA PHE A 90 15.59 21.18 -22.78
C PHE A 90 14.18 20.89 -22.24
N SER A 91 13.35 21.92 -22.07
CA SER A 91 11.95 21.77 -21.65
C SER A 91 11.13 20.98 -22.68
N GLY A 92 11.26 21.31 -23.98
CA GLY A 92 10.56 20.60 -25.06
C GLY A 92 10.94 19.13 -25.14
N ALA A 93 12.23 18.80 -25.01
CA ALA A 93 12.69 17.42 -24.99
C ALA A 93 12.27 16.67 -23.72
N TYR A 94 12.29 17.33 -22.56
CA TYR A 94 11.76 16.77 -21.33
C TYR A 94 10.27 16.41 -21.46
N GLN A 95 9.45 17.32 -22.00
CA GLN A 95 8.02 17.07 -22.19
C GLN A 95 7.73 16.01 -23.27
N ALA A 96 8.55 15.92 -24.32
CA ALA A 96 8.42 14.87 -25.33
C ALA A 96 8.77 13.48 -24.75
N GLU A 97 9.87 13.39 -24.00
CA GLU A 97 10.30 12.16 -23.33
C GLU A 97 9.33 11.75 -22.20
N LYS A 98 8.82 12.72 -21.42
CA LYS A 98 7.78 12.49 -20.42
C LYS A 98 6.54 11.88 -21.05
N ARG A 99 6.01 12.47 -22.12
CA ARG A 99 4.84 11.94 -22.85
C ARG A 99 5.09 10.54 -23.42
N ARG A 100 6.27 10.30 -24.00
CA ARG A 100 6.65 8.97 -24.52
C ARG A 100 6.64 7.91 -23.42
N ARG A 101 7.07 8.26 -22.21
CA ARG A 101 7.06 7.35 -21.05
C ARG A 101 5.67 7.10 -20.52
N GLU A 102 4.89 8.16 -20.33
CA GLU A 102 3.50 8.04 -19.89
C GLU A 102 2.69 7.15 -20.85
N GLU A 103 2.96 7.24 -22.16
CA GLU A 103 2.36 6.36 -23.15
C GLU A 103 2.83 4.90 -23.02
N GLN A 104 4.15 4.67 -22.88
CA GLN A 104 4.69 3.32 -22.69
C GLN A 104 4.18 2.67 -21.40
N GLU A 105 4.15 3.43 -20.30
CA GLU A 105 3.63 2.99 -19.01
C GLU A 105 2.13 2.68 -19.10
N ARG A 106 1.35 3.51 -19.78
CA ARG A 106 -0.07 3.23 -20.03
C ARG A 106 -0.28 1.93 -20.80
N GLN A 107 0.52 1.68 -21.85
CA GLN A 107 0.43 0.46 -22.64
C GLN A 107 0.82 -0.79 -21.83
N GLN A 108 1.89 -0.69 -21.04
CA GLN A 108 2.31 -1.77 -20.14
C GLN A 108 1.26 -2.05 -19.06
N ASN A 109 0.70 -1.01 -18.44
CA ASN A 109 -0.35 -1.15 -17.43
C ASN A 109 -1.58 -1.83 -18.02
N GLN A 110 -1.98 -1.46 -19.24
CA GLN A 110 -3.11 -2.09 -19.93
C GLN A 110 -2.87 -3.58 -20.24
N GLU A 111 -1.65 -3.98 -20.56
CA GLU A 111 -1.29 -5.39 -20.73
C GLU A 111 -1.35 -6.15 -19.40
N ILE A 112 -0.87 -5.55 -18.31
CA ILE A 112 -0.94 -6.12 -16.95
C ILE A 112 -2.39 -6.30 -16.51
N ILE A 113 -3.23 -5.29 -16.70
CA ILE A 113 -4.66 -5.34 -16.37
C ILE A 113 -5.34 -6.52 -17.08
N ARG A 114 -5.09 -6.67 -18.39
CA ARG A 114 -5.61 -7.80 -19.18
C ARG A 114 -5.17 -9.14 -18.60
N LYS A 115 -3.88 -9.28 -18.25
CA LYS A 115 -3.33 -10.51 -17.69
C LYS A 115 -3.99 -10.84 -16.35
N ASN A 116 -4.09 -9.87 -15.44
CA ASN A 116 -4.69 -10.06 -14.13
C ASN A 116 -6.17 -10.50 -14.23
N ILE A 117 -6.93 -9.89 -15.14
CA ILE A 117 -8.34 -10.23 -15.34
C ILE A 117 -8.49 -11.63 -15.96
N ALA A 118 -7.66 -11.97 -16.95
CA ALA A 118 -7.64 -13.32 -17.53
C ALA A 118 -7.31 -14.38 -16.48
N GLU A 119 -6.33 -14.10 -15.61
CA GLU A 119 -5.95 -14.99 -14.52
C GLU A 119 -7.07 -15.19 -13.51
N ILE A 120 -7.81 -14.14 -13.14
CA ILE A 120 -8.98 -14.27 -12.27
C ILE A 120 -10.04 -15.16 -12.92
N ILE A 121 -10.33 -14.95 -14.21
CA ILE A 121 -11.29 -15.77 -14.95
C ILE A 121 -10.87 -17.24 -14.94
N ASP A 122 -9.60 -17.53 -15.23
CA ASP A 122 -9.05 -18.88 -15.23
C ASP A 122 -9.13 -19.51 -13.83
N ASN A 123 -8.78 -18.77 -12.78
CA ASN A 123 -8.86 -19.26 -11.42
C ASN A 123 -10.30 -19.54 -10.98
N CYS A 124 -11.27 -18.70 -11.36
CA CYS A 124 -12.69 -18.96 -11.13
C CYS A 124 -13.13 -20.27 -11.81
N ILE A 125 -12.73 -20.50 -13.06
CA ILE A 125 -13.03 -21.74 -13.79
C ILE A 125 -12.41 -22.94 -13.08
N ASN A 126 -11.14 -22.84 -12.69
CA ASN A 126 -10.42 -23.90 -12.00
C ASN A 126 -11.05 -24.24 -10.65
N ALA A 127 -11.44 -23.24 -9.86
CA ALA A 127 -12.10 -23.43 -8.58
C ALA A 127 -13.49 -24.09 -8.72
N VAL A 128 -14.26 -23.72 -9.74
CA VAL A 128 -15.54 -24.38 -10.05
C VAL A 128 -15.30 -25.85 -10.45
N ASN A 129 -14.35 -26.10 -11.35
CA ASN A 129 -14.01 -27.45 -11.82
C ASN A 129 -13.44 -28.35 -10.71
N ALA A 130 -12.75 -27.78 -9.73
CA ALA A 130 -12.23 -28.50 -8.56
C ALA A 130 -13.32 -28.93 -7.57
N GLY A 131 -14.54 -28.42 -7.72
CA GLY A 131 -15.68 -28.68 -6.84
C GLY A 131 -15.70 -27.71 -5.67
N CYS A 132 -16.63 -26.75 -5.72
CA CYS A 132 -16.91 -25.82 -4.62
C CYS A 132 -18.39 -25.93 -4.20
N SER A 133 -18.77 -25.24 -3.12
CA SER A 133 -20.18 -25.22 -2.69
C SER A 133 -21.04 -24.46 -3.70
N MET A 134 -22.33 -24.80 -3.82
CA MET A 134 -23.25 -24.10 -4.75
C MET A 134 -23.27 -22.58 -4.54
N LYS A 135 -23.14 -22.12 -3.27
CA LYS A 135 -23.08 -20.68 -2.93
C LYS A 135 -21.83 -20.03 -3.53
N VAL A 136 -20.67 -20.68 -3.38
CA VAL A 136 -19.39 -20.20 -3.94
C VAL A 136 -19.41 -20.28 -5.46
N GLU A 137 -19.91 -21.37 -6.03
CA GLU A 137 -20.03 -21.54 -7.48
C GLU A 137 -20.87 -20.42 -8.13
N GLY A 138 -21.98 -20.05 -7.51
CA GLY A 138 -22.81 -18.93 -7.95
C GLY A 138 -22.03 -17.61 -8.01
N VAL A 139 -21.31 -17.29 -6.94
CA VAL A 139 -20.44 -16.10 -6.85
C VAL A 139 -19.35 -16.11 -7.92
N LEU A 140 -18.62 -17.23 -8.06
CA LEU A 140 -17.52 -17.34 -9.03
C LEU A 140 -17.99 -17.21 -10.48
N ASN A 141 -19.14 -17.81 -10.82
CA ASN A 141 -19.72 -17.70 -12.14
C ASN A 141 -20.22 -16.28 -12.45
N GLU A 142 -20.82 -15.59 -11.47
CA GLU A 142 -21.27 -14.21 -11.64
C GLU A 142 -20.07 -13.27 -11.83
N VAL A 143 -19.06 -13.36 -10.95
CA VAL A 143 -17.83 -12.58 -11.06
C VAL A 143 -17.17 -12.80 -12.43
N ARG A 144 -17.04 -14.07 -12.87
CA ARG A 144 -16.52 -14.39 -14.21
C ARG A 144 -17.31 -13.68 -15.30
N GLY A 145 -18.63 -13.78 -15.29
CA GLY A 145 -19.50 -13.14 -16.29
C GLY A 145 -19.35 -11.62 -16.32
N CYS A 146 -19.18 -10.97 -15.16
CA CYS A 146 -18.92 -9.53 -15.08
C CYS A 146 -17.57 -9.15 -15.68
N LEU A 147 -16.52 -9.93 -15.41
CA LEU A 147 -15.16 -9.69 -15.91
C LEU A 147 -15.05 -9.89 -17.43
N GLU A 148 -15.73 -10.91 -17.97
CA GLU A 148 -15.79 -11.16 -19.42
C GLU A 148 -16.44 -10.00 -20.20
N GLN A 149 -17.30 -9.22 -19.55
CA GLN A 149 -18.02 -8.08 -20.13
C GLN A 149 -17.38 -6.72 -19.82
N LEU A 150 -16.20 -6.71 -19.20
CA LEU A 150 -15.56 -5.49 -18.74
C LEU A 150 -14.84 -4.78 -19.91
N ASP A 151 -15.07 -3.47 -20.07
CA ASP A 151 -14.28 -2.65 -21.00
C ASP A 151 -12.93 -2.33 -20.37
N LEU A 152 -11.92 -3.14 -20.71
CA LEU A 152 -10.57 -3.04 -20.17
C LEU A 152 -9.89 -1.69 -20.47
N THR A 153 -10.32 -1.01 -21.53
CA THR A 153 -9.74 0.29 -21.92
C THR A 153 -10.17 1.43 -20.99
N SER A 154 -11.26 1.22 -20.25
CA SER A 154 -11.81 2.21 -19.31
C SER A 154 -11.23 2.11 -17.89
N ILE A 155 -10.45 1.07 -17.59
CA ILE A 155 -9.91 0.80 -16.25
C ILE A 155 -8.66 1.67 -16.02
N ASP A 156 -8.68 2.46 -14.93
CA ASP A 156 -7.51 3.20 -14.51
C ASP A 156 -6.52 2.25 -13.81
N SER A 157 -5.22 2.42 -14.09
CA SER A 157 -4.15 1.68 -13.42
C SER A 157 -4.16 1.76 -11.89
N GLY A 158 -4.79 2.80 -11.32
CA GLY A 158 -4.97 2.94 -9.88
C GLY A 158 -6.15 2.15 -9.31
N ASP A 159 -7.08 1.68 -10.14
CA ASP A 159 -8.27 0.99 -9.67
C ASP A 159 -7.91 -0.37 -9.03
N PRO A 160 -8.61 -0.81 -7.97
CA PRO A 160 -8.32 -2.08 -7.31
C PRO A 160 -8.33 -3.27 -8.30
N ILE A 161 -9.28 -3.29 -9.24
CA ILE A 161 -9.39 -4.35 -10.25
C ILE A 161 -8.20 -4.40 -11.18
N ALA A 162 -7.52 -3.27 -11.41
CA ALA A 162 -6.28 -3.27 -12.18
C ALA A 162 -5.28 -4.22 -11.52
N SER A 163 -5.25 -4.24 -10.19
CA SER A 163 -4.46 -5.10 -9.29
C SER A 163 -5.05 -6.48 -9.01
N GLY A 164 -6.12 -6.86 -9.71
CA GLY A 164 -6.79 -8.13 -9.48
C GLY A 164 -7.54 -8.20 -8.13
N ILE A 165 -7.88 -7.04 -7.56
CA ILE A 165 -8.69 -6.91 -6.36
C ILE A 165 -10.11 -6.53 -6.78
N ILE A 166 -11.11 -7.29 -6.33
CA ILE A 166 -12.51 -6.91 -6.44
C ILE A 166 -12.90 -6.16 -5.16
N ASP A 167 -13.18 -4.86 -5.29
CA ASP A 167 -13.51 -3.95 -4.20
C ASP A 167 -15.00 -3.98 -3.87
N ILE A 168 -15.35 -4.82 -2.90
CA ILE A 168 -16.71 -4.93 -2.39
C ILE A 168 -16.97 -3.88 -1.29
N SER A 169 -15.93 -3.29 -0.70
CA SER A 169 -16.06 -2.46 0.51
C SER A 169 -16.55 -1.03 0.22
N GLU A 170 -15.91 -0.30 -0.69
CA GLU A 170 -16.35 1.06 -1.08
C GLU A 170 -16.95 1.08 -2.49
N GLY A 171 -16.82 0.00 -3.26
CA GLY A 171 -17.36 -0.09 -4.62
C GLY A 171 -16.70 0.89 -5.59
N VAL A 172 -15.41 1.17 -5.42
CA VAL A 172 -14.70 2.12 -6.30
C VAL A 172 -14.40 1.51 -7.67
N ASP A 173 -14.53 0.19 -7.82
CA ASP A 173 -14.42 -0.48 -9.12
C ASP A 173 -15.77 -0.74 -9.81
N SER A 174 -15.72 -0.78 -11.14
CA SER A 174 -16.89 -1.03 -11.98
C SER A 174 -17.39 -2.48 -11.96
N VAL A 175 -16.69 -3.38 -11.27
CA VAL A 175 -17.07 -4.79 -11.15
C VAL A 175 -18.09 -4.94 -10.04
N ALA A 176 -17.82 -4.38 -8.86
CA ALA A 176 -18.73 -4.41 -7.74
C ALA A 176 -20.10 -3.84 -8.12
N ASP A 177 -20.17 -2.75 -8.87
CA ASP A 177 -21.45 -2.18 -9.32
C ASP A 177 -22.32 -3.12 -10.16
N LYS A 178 -21.71 -4.10 -10.84
CA LYS A 178 -22.42 -5.06 -11.69
C LYS A 178 -22.85 -6.33 -10.95
N LEU A 179 -22.31 -6.58 -9.75
CA LEU A 179 -22.65 -7.75 -8.95
C LEU A 179 -24.03 -7.60 -8.29
N SER A 180 -24.75 -8.71 -8.21
CA SER A 180 -25.99 -8.86 -7.46
C SER A 180 -25.79 -8.56 -5.98
N VAL A 181 -26.88 -8.15 -5.32
CA VAL A 181 -26.89 -7.88 -3.87
C VAL A 181 -26.54 -9.15 -3.10
N GLU A 182 -27.06 -10.29 -3.54
CA GLU A 182 -26.78 -11.60 -2.96
C GLU A 182 -25.29 -11.91 -3.00
N THR A 183 -24.65 -11.76 -4.16
CA THR A 183 -23.20 -12.00 -4.29
C THR A 183 -22.36 -11.05 -3.45
N LYS A 184 -22.73 -9.76 -3.39
CA LYS A 184 -22.06 -8.80 -2.49
C LYS A 184 -22.16 -9.24 -1.04
N GLN A 185 -23.35 -9.65 -0.58
CA GLN A 185 -23.54 -10.14 0.78
C GLN A 185 -22.68 -11.36 1.09
N VAL A 186 -22.52 -12.30 0.14
CA VAL A 186 -21.61 -13.44 0.31
C VAL A 186 -20.15 -13.00 0.39
N LEU A 187 -19.75 -12.03 -0.43
CA LEU A 187 -18.38 -11.53 -0.47
C LEU A 187 -18.03 -10.64 0.72
N GLU A 188 -19.02 -9.98 1.34
CA GLU A 188 -18.88 -9.22 2.59
C GLU A 188 -18.98 -10.08 3.84
N GLU A 189 -19.49 -11.31 3.72
CA GLU A 189 -19.75 -12.17 4.87
C GLU A 189 -18.45 -12.48 5.63
N ILE A 190 -18.38 -11.95 6.84
CA ILE A 190 -17.32 -12.21 7.81
C ILE A 190 -17.90 -12.42 9.20
N GLU A 191 -17.25 -13.30 9.96
CA GLU A 191 -17.63 -13.57 11.33
C GLU A 191 -16.97 -12.56 12.26
N LEU A 192 -17.78 -11.67 12.85
CA LEU A 192 -17.35 -10.71 13.85
C LEU A 192 -18.06 -10.98 15.17
N SER A 193 -17.28 -11.10 16.23
CA SER A 193 -17.82 -11.21 17.60
C SER A 193 -18.26 -9.84 18.10
N GLU A 194 -19.49 -9.74 18.59
CA GLU A 194 -19.95 -8.55 19.30
C GLU A 194 -19.33 -8.50 20.69
N PRO A 195 -18.66 -7.41 21.07
CA PRO A 195 -18.08 -7.29 22.40
C PRO A 195 -19.19 -7.10 23.44
N GLU A 196 -19.30 -8.04 24.38
CA GLU A 196 -20.14 -7.87 25.56
C GLU A 196 -19.46 -6.94 26.57
N PHE A 197 -20.18 -5.92 27.02
CA PHE A 197 -19.68 -5.00 28.03
C PHE A 197 -19.86 -5.60 29.41
N SER A 198 -18.74 -5.78 30.12
CA SER A 198 -18.77 -6.11 31.54
C SER A 198 -19.35 -4.96 32.36
N GLU A 199 -19.82 -5.24 33.56
CA GLU A 199 -20.23 -4.22 34.53
C GLU A 199 -19.14 -3.16 34.78
N LYS A 200 -17.86 -3.57 34.76
CA LYS A 200 -16.71 -2.67 34.89
C LYS A 200 -16.55 -1.74 33.68
N THR A 201 -16.78 -2.26 32.47
CA THR A 201 -16.79 -1.48 31.23
C THR A 201 -17.90 -0.42 31.26
N ILE A 202 -19.09 -0.82 31.69
CA ILE A 202 -20.25 0.07 31.86
C ILE A 202 -19.93 1.16 32.89
N THR A 203 -19.33 0.79 34.02
CA THR A 203 -18.95 1.74 35.08
C THR A 203 -17.98 2.81 34.57
N MET A 204 -16.94 2.43 33.81
CA MET A 204 -16.02 3.40 33.20
C MET A 204 -16.71 4.32 32.19
N LEU A 205 -17.60 3.77 31.37
CA LEU A 205 -18.38 4.57 30.40
C LEU A 205 -19.27 5.57 31.13
N ASP A 206 -19.99 5.14 32.17
CA ASP A 206 -20.89 6.00 32.92
C ASP A 206 -20.10 7.10 33.67
N GLU A 207 -18.94 6.77 34.28
CA GLU A 207 -18.03 7.76 34.88
C GLU A 207 -17.57 8.80 33.84
N PHE A 208 -17.17 8.35 32.65
CA PHE A 208 -16.76 9.22 31.55
C PHE A 208 -17.87 10.19 31.14
N ILE A 209 -19.08 9.68 30.88
CA ILE A 209 -20.21 10.50 30.44
C ILE A 209 -20.62 11.51 31.53
N ASN A 210 -20.75 11.05 32.78
CA ASN A 210 -21.11 11.91 33.91
C ASN A 210 -20.12 13.07 34.10
N THR A 211 -18.82 12.82 33.86
CA THR A 211 -17.78 13.87 33.93
C THR A 211 -18.08 15.02 32.97
N TYR A 212 -18.49 14.74 31.74
CA TYR A 212 -18.72 15.76 30.72
C TYR A 212 -20.12 16.39 30.78
N GLU A 213 -21.14 15.64 31.23
CA GLU A 213 -22.47 16.20 31.47
C GLU A 213 -22.46 17.29 32.54
N LEU A 214 -21.70 17.11 33.62
CA LEU A 214 -21.59 18.07 34.73
C LEU A 214 -20.86 19.36 34.34
N LEU A 215 -19.96 19.29 33.36
CA LEU A 215 -19.06 20.36 32.97
C LEU A 215 -19.68 21.32 31.92
N GLY A 216 -20.73 20.89 31.21
CA GLY A 216 -21.39 21.70 30.17
C GLY A 216 -20.50 21.95 28.93
N PRO A 217 -20.95 22.71 27.92
CA PRO A 217 -20.26 22.83 26.63
C PRO A 217 -18.98 23.70 26.63
N ASN A 218 -18.77 24.54 27.66
CA ASN A 218 -17.71 25.54 27.75
C ASN A 218 -16.75 25.29 28.94
N PHE A 219 -16.53 24.02 29.29
CA PHE A 219 -15.68 23.66 30.42
C PHE A 219 -14.20 23.95 30.16
N ASP A 220 -13.45 24.22 31.22
CA ASP A 220 -12.00 24.30 31.16
C ASP A 220 -11.41 22.88 31.10
N PRO A 221 -10.66 22.52 30.03
CA PRO A 221 -9.99 21.22 29.90
C PRO A 221 -9.14 20.82 31.11
N ALA A 222 -8.58 21.78 31.85
CA ALA A 222 -7.81 21.54 33.05
C ALA A 222 -8.64 20.94 34.20
N LEU A 223 -9.97 21.05 34.14
CA LEU A 223 -10.90 20.54 35.16
C LEU A 223 -11.36 19.11 34.89
N VAL A 224 -11.01 18.52 33.74
CA VAL A 224 -11.38 17.15 33.41
C VAL A 224 -10.37 16.18 34.05
N ASN A 225 -10.77 15.56 35.15
CA ASN A 225 -9.99 14.48 35.76
C ASN A 225 -9.96 13.25 34.82
N PRO A 226 -8.87 12.45 34.86
CA PRO A 226 -8.86 11.14 34.21
C PRO A 226 -9.96 10.24 34.78
N ILE A 227 -10.49 9.33 33.95
CA ILE A 227 -11.41 8.30 34.43
C ILE A 227 -10.69 7.30 35.34
N THR A 228 -11.44 6.57 36.17
CA THR A 228 -10.88 5.60 37.09
C THR A 228 -10.71 4.25 36.40
N PHE A 229 -9.50 3.69 36.43
CA PHE A 229 -9.29 2.31 36.01
C PHE A 229 -9.81 1.34 37.09
N PRO A 230 -10.61 0.31 36.74
CA PRO A 230 -11.06 -0.73 37.64
C PRO A 230 -9.89 -1.39 38.40
N ARG A 231 -10.12 -1.81 39.65
CA ARG A 231 -9.13 -2.52 40.48
C ARG A 231 -9.51 -4.00 40.59
N ASP A 232 -8.50 -4.84 40.79
CA ASP A 232 -8.61 -6.27 41.12
C ASP A 232 -8.98 -7.23 39.95
N GLU A 233 -8.50 -6.96 38.73
CA GLU A 233 -8.65 -7.85 37.57
C GLU A 233 -7.56 -8.93 37.50
N ASN A 234 -7.93 -10.17 37.82
CA ASN A 234 -7.05 -11.33 37.69
C ASN A 234 -7.13 -12.03 36.31
N ASN A 235 -8.20 -11.80 35.54
CA ASN A 235 -8.36 -12.39 34.21
C ASN A 235 -7.66 -11.54 33.13
N LEU A 236 -6.67 -12.11 32.45
CA LEU A 236 -5.90 -11.42 31.40
C LEU A 236 -6.75 -11.03 30.17
N GLY A 237 -7.76 -11.82 29.82
CA GLY A 237 -8.67 -11.51 28.72
C GLY A 237 -9.51 -10.27 29.03
N GLU A 238 -10.18 -10.30 30.17
CA GLU A 238 -11.00 -9.20 30.68
C GLU A 238 -10.16 -7.92 30.87
N ARG A 239 -8.99 -8.03 31.51
CA ARG A 239 -8.10 -6.89 31.74
C ARG A 239 -7.66 -6.21 30.45
N ARG A 240 -7.48 -6.94 29.35
CA ARG A 240 -7.11 -6.36 28.05
C ARG A 240 -8.24 -5.56 27.43
N VAL A 241 -9.48 -6.06 27.53
CA VAL A 241 -10.66 -5.31 27.09
C VAL A 241 -10.77 -4.03 27.91
N LEU A 242 -10.65 -4.12 29.24
CA LEU A 242 -10.73 -2.96 30.14
C LEU A 242 -9.62 -1.93 29.86
N LEU A 243 -8.38 -2.36 29.62
CA LEU A 243 -7.28 -1.45 29.26
C LEU A 243 -7.52 -0.74 27.93
N THR A 244 -7.98 -1.46 26.90
CA THR A 244 -8.33 -0.81 25.64
C THR A 244 -9.50 0.14 25.82
N THR A 245 -10.56 -0.24 26.54
CA THR A 245 -11.68 0.66 26.83
C THR A 245 -11.20 1.92 27.53
N PHE A 246 -10.39 1.77 28.58
CA PHE A 246 -9.83 2.88 29.32
C PHE A 246 -9.04 3.83 28.43
N ASP A 247 -8.11 3.30 27.62
CA ASP A 247 -7.30 4.10 26.71
C ASP A 247 -8.12 4.77 25.61
N LEU A 248 -9.17 4.12 25.11
CA LEU A 248 -10.09 4.70 24.13
C LEU A 248 -10.86 5.88 24.74
N LEU A 249 -11.38 5.71 25.96
CA LEU A 249 -12.08 6.77 26.70
C LEU A 249 -11.13 7.92 27.04
N GLU A 250 -9.90 7.64 27.48
CA GLU A 250 -8.87 8.66 27.70
C GLU A 250 -8.44 9.34 26.39
N GLY A 251 -8.43 8.60 25.28
CA GLY A 251 -8.23 9.15 23.94
C GLY A 251 -9.32 10.15 23.57
N LEU A 252 -10.59 9.80 23.79
CA LEU A 252 -11.72 10.72 23.62
C LEU A 252 -11.66 11.89 24.59
N ARG A 253 -11.24 11.65 25.85
CA ARG A 253 -11.05 12.71 26.84
C ARG A 253 -10.11 13.78 26.31
N ASN A 254 -8.97 13.36 25.73
CA ASN A 254 -8.02 14.25 25.09
C ASN A 254 -8.64 14.99 23.90
N CYS A 255 -9.37 14.31 23.01
CA CYS A 255 -10.06 14.96 21.90
C CYS A 255 -11.03 16.04 22.38
N TRP A 256 -11.84 15.75 23.41
CA TRP A 256 -12.87 16.65 23.92
C TRP A 256 -12.27 17.83 24.68
N SER A 257 -11.08 17.65 25.27
CA SER A 257 -10.31 18.68 25.96
C SER A 257 -9.60 19.66 25.03
N LEU A 258 -9.52 19.43 23.73
CA LEU A 258 -8.85 20.34 22.77
C LEU A 258 -9.73 21.50 22.28
N ARG A 259 -10.71 21.98 23.07
CA ARG A 259 -11.62 23.07 22.66
C ARG A 259 -10.98 24.47 22.73
N PRO A 260 -11.32 25.41 21.83
CA PRO A 260 -12.13 25.26 20.61
C PRO A 260 -11.29 24.95 19.37
N LEU A 261 -10.15 24.25 19.51
CA LEU A 261 -9.13 24.16 18.45
C LEU A 261 -9.51 23.21 17.31
N LEU A 262 -10.47 22.30 17.48
CA LEU A 262 -10.91 21.38 16.41
C LEU A 262 -11.83 22.07 15.37
N GLY A 263 -11.48 23.28 14.96
CA GLY A 263 -12.04 23.96 13.80
C GLY A 263 -11.34 23.49 12.52
N GLU A 264 -12.12 23.34 11.44
CA GLU A 264 -11.75 22.74 10.15
C GLU A 264 -10.53 23.37 9.43
N ARG A 265 -10.03 24.52 9.91
CA ARG A 265 -8.95 25.29 9.27
C ARG A 265 -7.65 25.41 10.05
N GLU A 266 -7.62 24.99 11.32
CA GLU A 266 -6.46 25.25 12.20
C GLU A 266 -5.49 24.06 12.33
N TYR A 267 -5.96 22.82 12.09
CA TYR A 267 -5.13 21.63 12.21
C TYR A 267 -4.42 21.29 10.90
N SER A 268 -3.08 21.21 10.96
CA SER A 268 -2.32 20.46 9.97
C SER A 268 -2.69 18.97 10.04
N GLU A 269 -2.50 18.24 8.93
CA GLU A 269 -2.71 16.78 8.88
C GLU A 269 -1.96 16.07 10.00
N ASN A 270 -0.69 16.41 10.21
CA ASN A 270 0.14 15.86 11.29
C ASN A 270 -0.42 16.16 12.68
N SER A 271 -0.88 17.40 12.91
CA SER A 271 -1.48 17.77 14.19
C SER A 271 -2.76 16.97 14.45
N TYR A 272 -3.59 16.75 13.42
CA TYR A 272 -4.83 15.99 13.55
C TYR A 272 -4.55 14.51 13.85
N VAL A 273 -3.57 13.93 13.15
CA VAL A 273 -3.09 12.56 13.37
C VAL A 273 -2.60 12.39 14.81
N ILE A 274 -1.72 13.27 15.29
CA ILE A 274 -1.07 13.17 16.61
C ILE A 274 -2.07 13.41 17.75
N HIS A 275 -2.94 14.40 17.62
CA HIS A 275 -3.76 14.84 18.73
C HIS A 275 -5.15 14.19 18.78
N ALA A 276 -5.66 13.68 17.66
CA ALA A 276 -6.98 13.04 17.61
C ALA A 276 -6.90 11.57 17.18
N VAL A 277 -6.46 11.31 15.95
CA VAL A 277 -6.61 9.96 15.35
C VAL A 277 -5.78 8.91 16.08
N SER A 278 -4.49 9.16 16.32
CA SER A 278 -3.61 8.20 17.02
C SER A 278 -4.07 7.91 18.44
N ARG A 279 -4.74 8.86 19.12
CA ARG A 279 -5.25 8.66 20.49
C ARG A 279 -6.37 7.63 20.58
N VAL A 280 -7.07 7.38 19.48
CA VAL A 280 -8.18 6.42 19.42
C VAL A 280 -7.87 5.19 18.57
N VAL A 281 -6.97 5.29 17.60
CA VAL A 281 -6.55 4.16 16.76
C VAL A 281 -5.46 3.33 17.45
N ASP A 282 -4.46 3.95 18.10
CA ASP A 282 -3.36 3.21 18.73
C ASP A 282 -3.81 2.22 19.83
N PRO A 283 -4.80 2.54 20.69
CA PRO A 283 -5.28 1.61 21.72
C PRO A 283 -5.79 0.26 21.18
N ILE A 284 -6.26 0.23 19.92
CA ILE A 284 -6.74 -0.98 19.25
C ILE A 284 -5.57 -1.96 19.06
N PHE A 285 -4.39 -1.45 18.74
CA PHE A 285 -3.16 -2.22 18.50
C PHE A 285 -2.31 -2.42 19.74
N ASN A 286 -2.70 -1.87 20.88
CA ASN A 286 -1.96 -2.02 22.14
C ASN A 286 -2.37 -3.29 22.90
N TYR A 287 -1.46 -3.72 23.78
CA TYR A 287 -1.66 -4.71 24.85
C TYR A 287 -1.66 -6.19 24.45
N TYR A 288 -0.68 -6.58 23.63
CA TYR A 288 -0.51 -7.98 23.23
C TYR A 288 0.64 -8.75 23.85
N LYS A 289 0.41 -10.08 24.00
CA LYS A 289 1.41 -11.16 24.09
C LYS A 289 2.36 -11.21 22.88
N TRP A 290 2.08 -10.45 21.83
CA TRP A 290 2.85 -10.36 20.60
C TRP A 290 3.50 -9.00 20.50
N ASN A 291 4.74 -9.00 20.04
CA ASN A 291 5.54 -7.80 19.92
C ASN A 291 5.13 -7.05 18.66
N LEU A 292 4.22 -6.09 18.75
CA LEU A 292 3.86 -5.21 17.63
C LEU A 292 4.81 -4.01 17.56
N LYS A 293 5.21 -3.61 16.35
CA LYS A 293 5.99 -2.40 16.10
C LYS A 293 5.25 -1.47 15.16
N ARG A 294 5.21 -0.19 15.52
CA ARG A 294 4.64 0.88 14.69
C ARG A 294 5.74 1.63 13.96
N SER A 295 5.45 2.06 12.75
CA SER A 295 6.28 3.03 12.03
C SER A 295 5.44 4.03 11.26
N TRP A 296 5.85 5.28 11.34
CA TRP A 296 5.25 6.40 10.63
C TRP A 296 6.02 6.71 9.35
N GLU A 297 5.31 7.00 8.26
CA GLU A 297 5.85 7.46 6.98
C GLU A 297 7.05 6.65 6.45
N LYS A 298 7.02 5.32 6.62
CA LYS A 298 8.05 4.42 6.07
C LYS A 298 7.53 3.74 4.82
N VAL A 299 8.42 3.60 3.84
CA VAL A 299 8.17 2.71 2.71
C VAL A 299 8.07 1.29 3.27
N SER A 300 6.98 0.58 2.95
CA SER A 300 6.81 -0.81 3.34
C SER A 300 7.80 -1.70 2.58
N ASN A 301 8.24 -2.80 3.22
CA ASN A 301 9.09 -3.80 2.61
C ASN A 301 8.44 -4.37 1.35
N SER A 302 7.12 -4.59 1.38
CA SER A 302 6.37 -5.09 0.23
C SER A 302 6.37 -4.11 -0.94
N SER A 303 6.18 -2.81 -0.67
CA SER A 303 6.26 -1.77 -1.71
C SER A 303 7.68 -1.68 -2.30
N GLN A 304 8.70 -1.79 -1.45
CA GLN A 304 10.10 -1.75 -1.90
C GLN A 304 10.45 -2.96 -2.78
N ALA A 305 10.15 -4.18 -2.32
CA ALA A 305 10.46 -5.42 -3.03
C ALA A 305 9.83 -5.44 -4.44
N ARG A 306 8.58 -5.00 -4.54
CA ARG A 306 7.85 -4.85 -5.80
C ARG A 306 8.54 -3.88 -6.77
N LYS A 307 8.95 -2.70 -6.28
CA LYS A 307 9.63 -1.70 -7.12
C LYS A 307 11.01 -2.15 -7.57
N GLU A 308 11.74 -2.87 -6.73
CA GLU A 308 13.02 -3.48 -7.10
C GLU A 308 12.82 -4.51 -8.23
N LEU A 309 11.76 -5.33 -8.13
CA LEU A 309 11.38 -6.29 -9.17
C LEU A 309 11.03 -5.58 -10.50
N MET A 310 10.29 -4.48 -10.43
CA MET A 310 9.83 -3.70 -11.59
C MET A 310 10.84 -2.67 -12.11
N ARG A 311 11.98 -2.48 -11.42
CA ARG A 311 12.96 -1.41 -11.71
C ARG A 311 12.33 -0.01 -11.74
N SER A 312 11.28 0.21 -10.95
CA SER A 312 10.60 1.50 -10.86
C SER A 312 11.43 2.51 -10.07
N ILE A 313 11.47 3.76 -10.54
CA ILE A 313 12.41 4.80 -10.08
C ILE A 313 11.81 5.70 -8.98
N HIS A 314 10.50 5.59 -8.71
CA HIS A 314 9.81 6.41 -7.71
C HIS A 314 9.94 5.75 -6.33
N SER A 315 10.25 6.52 -5.27
CA SER A 315 10.20 6.02 -3.88
C SER A 315 8.85 5.37 -3.58
N GLY A 316 8.83 4.23 -2.89
CA GLY A 316 7.61 3.49 -2.50
C GLY A 316 6.49 4.37 -1.96
N ASP A 317 5.25 3.98 -2.22
CA ASP A 317 4.10 4.65 -1.61
C ASP A 317 4.17 4.42 -0.10
N ARG A 318 4.11 5.50 0.67
CA ARG A 318 4.31 5.46 2.12
C ARG A 318 2.96 5.54 2.82
N PRO A 319 2.52 4.51 3.55
CA PRO A 319 1.39 4.67 4.45
C PRO A 319 1.75 5.65 5.56
N ASP A 320 0.72 6.31 6.11
CA ASP A 320 0.92 7.22 7.24
C ASP A 320 1.33 6.42 8.47
N LEU A 321 0.63 5.31 8.74
CA LEU A 321 0.98 4.37 9.78
C LEU A 321 1.05 2.94 9.23
N GLN A 322 2.08 2.23 9.67
CA GLN A 322 2.26 0.81 9.43
C GLN A 322 2.41 0.07 10.76
N VAL A 323 1.72 -1.07 10.89
CA VAL A 323 1.88 -2.00 12.01
C VAL A 323 2.56 -3.28 11.55
N LEU A 324 3.65 -3.60 12.23
CA LEU A 324 4.48 -4.78 12.03
C LEU A 324 4.27 -5.75 13.20
N LEU A 325 4.11 -7.03 12.91
CA LEU A 325 4.17 -8.12 13.87
C LEU A 325 5.62 -8.62 13.98
N MET A 326 6.20 -8.58 15.19
CA MET A 326 7.55 -9.08 15.45
C MET A 326 7.49 -10.51 15.99
N LEU A 327 8.00 -11.46 15.21
CA LEU A 327 8.07 -12.89 15.54
C LEU A 327 9.53 -13.33 15.46
N ASP A 328 10.12 -13.81 16.55
CA ASP A 328 11.46 -14.41 16.60
C ASP A 328 12.58 -13.64 15.85
N SER A 329 12.51 -12.31 15.86
CA SER A 329 13.39 -11.33 15.17
C SER A 329 12.96 -10.90 13.76
N ASP A 330 12.03 -11.61 13.14
CA ASP A 330 11.40 -11.24 11.88
C ASP A 330 10.29 -10.22 12.08
N LYS A 331 10.00 -9.45 11.02
CA LYS A 331 8.93 -8.45 11.01
C LYS A 331 7.99 -8.72 9.86
N TRP A 332 6.75 -9.05 10.19
CA TRP A 332 5.68 -9.26 9.25
C TRP A 332 4.78 -8.04 9.20
N GLU A 333 4.56 -7.50 8.01
CA GLU A 333 3.58 -6.45 7.81
C GLU A 333 2.18 -7.03 8.00
N LEU A 334 1.27 -6.28 8.62
CA LEU A 334 -0.08 -6.76 8.88
C LEU A 334 -1.15 -5.71 8.63
N VAL A 335 -0.87 -4.47 9.05
CA VAL A 335 -1.84 -3.37 8.95
C VAL A 335 -1.19 -2.17 8.29
N PHE A 336 -1.91 -1.58 7.35
CA PHE A 336 -1.60 -0.30 6.74
C PHE A 336 -2.69 0.71 7.05
N THR A 337 -2.31 1.96 7.19
CA THR A 337 -3.25 3.04 7.51
C THR A 337 -2.95 4.29 6.71
N GLU A 338 -3.99 4.86 6.13
CA GLU A 338 -4.01 6.20 5.51
C GLU A 338 -4.92 7.11 6.34
N ILE A 339 -4.41 8.26 6.76
CA ILE A 339 -5.09 9.21 7.63
C ILE A 339 -5.11 10.56 6.93
N SER A 340 -6.30 10.99 6.56
CA SER A 340 -6.54 12.33 6.06
C SER A 340 -6.84 13.31 7.18
N ARG A 341 -6.54 14.59 6.94
CA ARG A 341 -7.00 15.71 7.76
C ARG A 341 -8.54 15.78 7.85
N LEU A 342 -9.04 16.61 8.76
CA LEU A 342 -10.47 16.74 9.03
C LEU A 342 -11.32 17.16 7.80
N ASP A 343 -10.76 18.01 6.93
CA ASP A 343 -11.41 18.47 5.68
C ASP A 343 -10.51 18.15 4.46
N PRO A 344 -10.48 16.89 4.00
CA PRO A 344 -9.63 16.48 2.90
C PRO A 344 -10.14 17.01 1.56
N ARG A 345 -9.25 17.04 0.56
CA ARG A 345 -9.67 17.35 -0.83
C ARG A 345 -10.58 16.23 -1.34
N ALA A 346 -11.51 16.58 -2.24
CA ALA A 346 -12.52 15.64 -2.75
C ALA A 346 -11.94 14.36 -3.39
N ASP A 347 -10.73 14.42 -3.95
CA ASP A 347 -10.05 13.30 -4.58
C ASP A 347 -9.22 12.44 -3.60
N LYS A 348 -8.96 12.94 -2.39
CA LYS A 348 -8.07 12.30 -1.42
C LYS A 348 -8.61 10.95 -0.93
N GLN A 349 -9.92 10.85 -0.67
CA GLN A 349 -10.55 9.59 -0.25
C GLN A 349 -10.32 8.48 -1.28
N SER A 350 -10.59 8.76 -2.57
CA SER A 350 -10.42 7.77 -3.64
C SER A 350 -8.95 7.41 -3.85
N ASN A 351 -8.06 8.41 -3.84
CA ASN A 351 -6.62 8.18 -4.02
C ASN A 351 -6.01 7.34 -2.88
N ASP A 352 -6.33 7.67 -1.63
CA ASP A 352 -5.85 6.93 -0.46
C ASP A 352 -6.44 5.52 -0.43
N TRP A 353 -7.71 5.36 -0.82
CA TRP A 353 -8.35 4.04 -0.91
C TRP A 353 -7.64 3.13 -1.93
N LYS A 354 -7.42 3.64 -3.14
CA LYS A 354 -6.70 2.94 -4.22
C LYS A 354 -5.26 2.58 -3.81
N LYS A 355 -4.57 3.48 -3.10
CA LYS A 355 -3.22 3.25 -2.58
C LYS A 355 -3.22 2.16 -1.51
N LEU A 356 -4.15 2.23 -0.56
CA LEU A 356 -4.22 1.32 0.57
C LEU A 356 -4.58 -0.11 0.16
N ASN A 357 -5.50 -0.30 -0.80
CA ASN A 357 -5.81 -1.60 -1.38
C ASN A 357 -4.56 -2.25 -2.01
N ARG A 358 -3.81 -1.48 -2.81
CA ARG A 358 -2.56 -1.95 -3.42
C ARG A 358 -1.51 -2.32 -2.38
N LEU A 359 -1.30 -1.49 -1.36
CA LEU A 359 -0.35 -1.79 -0.28
C LEU A 359 -0.73 -3.07 0.48
N CYS A 360 -2.01 -3.29 0.74
CA CYS A 360 -2.48 -4.50 1.42
C CYS A 360 -2.27 -5.76 0.56
N LYS A 361 -2.56 -5.71 -0.75
CA LYS A 361 -2.26 -6.82 -1.67
C LYS A 361 -0.76 -7.08 -1.78
N ASP A 362 0.05 -6.03 -1.94
CA ASP A 362 1.51 -6.15 -1.98
C ASP A 362 2.02 -6.82 -0.69
N GLY A 363 1.49 -6.40 0.46
CA GLY A 363 1.68 -7.02 1.77
C GLY A 363 1.39 -8.52 1.74
N PHE A 364 0.20 -8.87 1.23
CA PHE A 364 -0.28 -10.23 1.12
C PHE A 364 0.66 -11.11 0.29
N ASP A 365 1.02 -10.65 -0.90
CA ASP A 365 1.86 -11.39 -1.85
C ASP A 365 3.27 -11.60 -1.30
N ALA A 366 3.87 -10.55 -0.74
CA ALA A 366 5.19 -10.65 -0.12
C ALA A 366 5.18 -11.63 1.05
N ARG A 367 4.15 -11.58 1.91
CA ARG A 367 4.00 -12.49 3.04
C ARG A 367 3.87 -13.94 2.58
N PHE A 368 3.03 -14.19 1.58
CA PHE A 368 2.82 -15.51 1.03
C PHE A 368 4.11 -16.08 0.43
N ASN A 369 4.76 -15.31 -0.44
CA ASN A 369 5.97 -15.72 -1.14
C ASN A 369 7.11 -16.02 -0.16
N GLU A 370 7.30 -15.21 0.88
CA GLU A 370 8.39 -15.41 1.84
C GLU A 370 8.15 -16.63 2.75
N LEU A 371 6.92 -16.86 3.21
CA LEU A 371 6.61 -18.01 4.08
C LEU A 371 6.72 -19.36 3.37
N ILE A 372 6.35 -19.40 2.10
CA ILE A 372 6.32 -20.63 1.31
C ILE A 372 7.64 -20.86 0.57
N LYS A 373 8.52 -19.87 0.56
CA LYS A 373 9.84 -19.95 -0.06
C LYS A 373 10.60 -21.17 0.41
N GLU A 374 11.14 -21.92 -0.56
CA GLU A 374 11.96 -23.12 -0.32
C GLU A 374 11.22 -24.27 0.40
N LYS A 375 9.89 -24.19 0.58
CA LYS A 375 9.07 -25.27 1.15
C LYS A 375 8.57 -26.24 0.09
N VAL A 376 8.40 -27.51 0.47
CA VAL A 376 7.71 -28.50 -0.37
C VAL A 376 6.20 -28.27 -0.27
N VAL A 377 5.60 -27.80 -1.36
CA VAL A 377 4.18 -27.36 -1.39
C VAL A 377 3.20 -28.38 -1.96
N ASP A 378 3.69 -29.46 -2.55
CA ASP A 378 2.84 -30.43 -3.26
C ASP A 378 2.11 -31.41 -2.32
N ALA A 379 2.54 -31.51 -1.07
CA ALA A 379 1.92 -32.35 -0.05
C ALA A 379 0.57 -31.80 0.40
N ASP A 380 -0.39 -32.68 0.72
CA ASP A 380 -1.75 -32.28 1.13
C ASP A 380 -1.76 -31.38 2.37
N GLU A 381 -0.85 -31.62 3.33
CA GLU A 381 -0.69 -30.77 4.50
C GLU A 381 -0.24 -29.35 4.11
N ALA A 382 0.70 -29.23 3.17
CA ALA A 382 1.18 -27.93 2.70
C ALA A 382 0.08 -27.19 1.95
N LYS A 383 -0.70 -27.87 1.10
CA LYS A 383 -1.87 -27.29 0.42
C LYS A 383 -2.93 -26.81 1.42
N CYS A 384 -3.19 -27.58 2.47
CA CYS A 384 -4.11 -27.20 3.53
C CYS A 384 -3.63 -25.92 4.26
N LEU A 385 -2.34 -25.86 4.61
CA LEU A 385 -1.74 -24.68 5.24
C LEU A 385 -1.72 -23.45 4.33
N ILE A 386 -1.46 -23.64 3.04
CA ILE A 386 -1.53 -22.59 2.02
C ILE A 386 -2.95 -22.03 1.95
N ASN A 387 -3.96 -22.90 1.89
CA ASN A 387 -5.36 -22.48 1.90
C ASN A 387 -5.70 -21.71 3.17
N GLU A 388 -5.30 -22.20 4.35
CA GLU A 388 -5.50 -21.48 5.62
C GLU A 388 -4.81 -20.09 5.61
N LEU A 389 -3.57 -20.01 5.11
CA LEU A 389 -2.81 -18.76 5.02
C LEU A 389 -3.47 -17.74 4.07
N LEU A 390 -4.03 -18.23 2.96
CA LEU A 390 -4.70 -17.41 1.95
C LEU A 390 -5.98 -16.75 2.49
N GLN A 391 -6.57 -17.32 3.55
CA GLN A 391 -7.73 -16.75 4.26
C GLN A 391 -7.34 -15.75 5.36
N ILE A 392 -6.06 -15.53 5.64
CA ILE A 392 -5.62 -14.52 6.61
C ILE A 392 -5.55 -13.16 5.89
N PRO A 393 -6.44 -12.20 6.18
CA PRO A 393 -6.42 -10.94 5.46
C PRO A 393 -5.21 -10.07 5.84
N PHE A 394 -4.82 -9.19 4.93
CA PHE A 394 -4.15 -7.94 5.28
C PHE A 394 -5.19 -6.89 5.63
N ILE A 395 -4.89 -6.03 6.62
CA ILE A 395 -5.87 -5.07 7.14
C ILE A 395 -5.51 -3.67 6.66
N GLY A 396 -6.48 -2.99 6.06
CA GLY A 396 -6.42 -1.57 5.76
C GLY A 396 -7.28 -0.78 6.73
N ILE A 397 -6.75 0.35 7.21
CA ILE A 397 -7.53 1.36 7.92
C ILE A 397 -7.46 2.67 7.15
N GLN A 398 -8.61 3.19 6.75
CA GLN A 398 -8.71 4.51 6.16
C GLN A 398 -9.42 5.44 7.14
N VAL A 399 -8.78 6.55 7.49
CA VAL A 399 -9.39 7.61 8.30
C VAL A 399 -9.58 8.83 7.43
N ILE A 400 -10.84 9.17 7.13
CA ILE A 400 -11.21 10.34 6.34
C ILE A 400 -12.09 11.22 7.22
N SER A 401 -11.67 12.46 7.45
CA SER A 401 -12.31 13.30 8.46
C SER A 401 -12.33 12.56 9.79
N ASN A 402 -13.49 12.32 10.41
CA ASN A 402 -13.66 11.52 11.62
C ASN A 402 -14.20 10.10 11.35
N ARG A 403 -14.42 9.72 10.08
CA ARG A 403 -14.85 8.38 9.67
C ARG A 403 -13.63 7.45 9.66
N VAL A 404 -13.74 6.32 10.32
CA VAL A 404 -12.76 5.23 10.32
C VAL A 404 -13.37 4.04 9.61
N LEU A 405 -12.79 3.69 8.47
CA LEU A 405 -13.13 2.48 7.72
C LEU A 405 -12.03 1.45 7.92
N VAL A 406 -12.40 0.28 8.43
CA VAL A 406 -11.52 -0.88 8.58
C VAL A 406 -11.97 -1.94 7.58
N PHE A 407 -11.05 -2.43 6.77
CA PHE A 407 -11.32 -3.43 5.74
C PHE A 407 -10.20 -4.47 5.66
N GLY A 408 -10.50 -5.61 5.06
CA GLY A 408 -9.57 -6.70 4.85
C GLY A 408 -9.36 -6.99 3.37
N ILE A 409 -8.16 -7.46 3.02
CA ILE A 409 -7.87 -8.09 1.73
C ILE A 409 -7.41 -9.52 1.96
N ASP A 410 -8.19 -10.48 1.48
CA ASP A 410 -7.87 -11.91 1.45
C ASP A 410 -7.97 -12.46 0.02
N PHE A 411 -7.63 -13.75 -0.14
CA PHE A 411 -7.74 -14.45 -1.43
C PHE A 411 -8.94 -15.40 -1.40
N TYR A 412 -10.05 -14.95 -1.99
CA TYR A 412 -11.35 -15.61 -1.92
C TYR A 412 -11.36 -16.92 -2.69
N ASN A 413 -11.53 -18.04 -1.98
CA ASN A 413 -11.60 -19.39 -2.55
C ASN A 413 -10.50 -19.71 -3.57
N ASN A 414 -9.30 -19.16 -3.36
CA ASN A 414 -8.16 -19.31 -4.26
C ASN A 414 -8.37 -18.76 -5.69
N SER A 415 -9.31 -17.82 -5.85
CA SER A 415 -9.70 -17.30 -7.17
C SER A 415 -9.20 -15.88 -7.43
N PHE A 416 -9.51 -14.96 -6.53
CA PHE A 416 -9.21 -13.53 -6.67
C PHE A 416 -9.04 -12.88 -5.30
N TYR A 417 -8.40 -11.71 -5.28
CA TYR A 417 -8.38 -10.89 -4.08
C TYR A 417 -9.70 -10.15 -3.95
N ARG A 418 -10.29 -10.15 -2.75
CA ARG A 418 -11.43 -9.27 -2.46
C ARG A 418 -11.04 -8.26 -1.40
N SER A 419 -11.54 -7.04 -1.53
CA SER A 419 -11.56 -6.07 -0.45
C SER A 419 -12.95 -6.06 0.17
N PHE A 420 -13.04 -6.34 1.47
CA PHE A 420 -14.30 -6.45 2.20
C PHE A 420 -14.28 -5.60 3.47
N ARG A 421 -15.44 -5.04 3.81
CA ARG A 421 -15.59 -4.17 4.97
C ARG A 421 -15.59 -4.99 6.25
N ILE A 422 -14.74 -4.62 7.21
CA ILE A 422 -14.71 -5.22 8.55
C ILE A 422 -15.60 -4.42 9.49
N CYS A 423 -15.36 -3.12 9.58
CA CYS A 423 -16.09 -2.24 10.47
C CYS A 423 -15.98 -0.81 9.96
N GLU A 424 -17.03 -0.04 10.17
CA GLU A 424 -17.03 1.39 9.93
C GLU A 424 -17.59 2.08 11.17
N TYR A 425 -16.88 3.09 11.65
CA TYR A 425 -17.32 3.88 12.79
C TYR A 425 -16.77 5.30 12.75
N THR A 426 -17.34 6.16 13.57
CA THR A 426 -16.97 7.58 13.63
C THR A 426 -16.31 7.88 14.96
N ILE A 427 -15.20 8.60 14.94
CA ILE A 427 -14.58 9.14 16.15
C ILE A 427 -15.45 10.32 16.64
N PRO A 428 -16.02 10.26 17.85
CA PRO A 428 -16.75 11.39 18.40
C PRO A 428 -15.75 12.47 18.82
N LEU A 429 -15.38 13.36 17.90
CA LEU A 429 -14.42 14.45 18.15
C LEU A 429 -14.99 15.56 19.06
N ARG A 430 -16.29 15.55 19.32
CA ARG A 430 -16.99 16.49 20.20
C ARG A 430 -17.72 15.71 21.28
N VAL A 431 -17.92 16.36 22.42
CA VAL A 431 -18.77 15.85 23.51
C VAL A 431 -20.09 15.39 22.91
N SER A 432 -20.38 14.11 23.11
CA SER A 432 -21.51 13.39 22.53
C SER A 432 -22.24 12.64 23.64
N ASP A 433 -23.46 12.18 23.35
CA ASP A 433 -24.22 11.39 24.30
C ASP A 433 -23.61 10.00 24.55
N ARG A 434 -24.12 9.34 25.58
CA ARG A 434 -23.71 8.00 26.01
C ARG A 434 -23.78 6.96 24.89
N GLN A 435 -24.82 6.98 24.06
CA GLN A 435 -25.03 5.98 23.03
C GLN A 435 -23.95 6.09 21.94
N VAL A 436 -23.63 7.31 21.53
CA VAL A 436 -22.57 7.57 20.54
C VAL A 436 -21.21 7.06 21.03
N VAL A 437 -20.88 7.29 22.31
CA VAL A 437 -19.61 6.81 22.90
C VAL A 437 -19.63 5.27 23.04
N GLU A 438 -20.76 4.68 23.44
CA GLU A 438 -20.91 3.24 23.53
C GLU A 438 -20.72 2.56 22.16
N ASP A 439 -21.35 3.08 21.11
CA ASP A 439 -21.26 2.54 19.75
C ASP A 439 -19.83 2.64 19.20
N PHE A 440 -19.14 3.74 19.50
CA PHE A 440 -17.72 3.92 19.19
C PHE A 440 -16.85 2.88 19.91
N LEU A 441 -17.07 2.66 21.21
CA LEU A 441 -16.32 1.67 21.98
C LEU A 441 -16.58 0.25 21.48
N LYS A 442 -17.84 -0.11 21.21
CA LYS A 442 -18.20 -1.43 20.65
C LYS A 442 -17.52 -1.66 19.32
N SER A 443 -17.60 -0.70 18.40
CA SER A 443 -16.95 -0.79 17.09
C SER A 443 -15.43 -0.93 17.20
N SER A 444 -14.80 -0.12 18.05
CA SER A 444 -13.35 -0.17 18.27
C SER A 444 -12.89 -1.50 18.89
N LEU A 445 -13.65 -2.02 19.87
CA LEU A 445 -13.38 -3.32 20.49
C LEU A 445 -13.65 -4.49 19.53
N LYS A 446 -14.64 -4.38 18.65
CA LYS A 446 -14.92 -5.36 17.60
C LYS A 446 -13.72 -5.48 16.64
N VAL A 447 -13.17 -4.34 16.20
CA VAL A 447 -11.94 -4.30 15.38
C VAL A 447 -10.76 -4.91 16.14
N LYS A 448 -10.59 -4.55 17.42
CA LYS A 448 -9.56 -5.15 18.27
C LYS A 448 -9.71 -6.67 18.25
N CYS A 449 -10.81 -7.22 18.77
CA CYS A 449 -11.05 -8.67 18.85
C CYS A 449 -10.85 -9.39 17.51
N TYR A 450 -11.24 -8.77 16.40
CA TYR A 450 -10.98 -9.31 15.06
C TYR A 450 -9.47 -9.40 14.75
N LEU A 451 -8.72 -8.32 14.93
CA LEU A 451 -7.26 -8.30 14.75
C LEU A 451 -6.57 -9.34 15.63
N GLU A 452 -7.04 -9.51 16.86
CA GLU A 452 -6.55 -10.51 17.81
C GLU A 452 -6.71 -11.94 17.27
N LYS A 453 -7.89 -12.25 16.71
CA LYS A 453 -8.17 -13.55 16.07
C LYS A 453 -7.27 -13.77 14.85
N ILE A 454 -7.14 -12.76 13.98
CA ILE A 454 -6.31 -12.84 12.77
C ILE A 454 -4.83 -13.07 13.10
N VAL A 455 -4.28 -12.32 14.05
CA VAL A 455 -2.86 -12.46 14.43
C VAL A 455 -2.59 -13.83 15.06
N ASN A 456 -3.45 -14.30 15.97
CA ASN A 456 -3.33 -15.65 16.55
C ASN A 456 -3.32 -16.73 15.48
N ASN A 457 -4.26 -16.64 14.53
CA ASN A 457 -4.35 -17.59 13.43
C ASN A 457 -3.09 -17.54 12.57
N PHE A 458 -2.60 -16.33 12.26
CA PHE A 458 -1.37 -16.15 11.50
C PHE A 458 -0.16 -16.79 12.20
N VAL A 459 0.07 -16.52 13.49
CA VAL A 459 1.18 -17.13 14.25
C VAL A 459 1.07 -18.66 14.22
N ARG A 460 -0.12 -19.20 14.49
CA ARG A 460 -0.36 -20.65 14.47
C ARG A 460 -0.06 -21.27 13.11
N ILE A 461 -0.47 -20.62 12.02
CA ILE A 461 -0.25 -21.11 10.64
C ILE A 461 1.24 -21.02 10.29
N LYS A 462 1.90 -19.89 10.61
CA LYS A 462 3.34 -19.72 10.40
C LYS A 462 4.14 -20.82 11.11
N ASP A 463 3.87 -21.06 12.39
CA ASP A 463 4.57 -22.08 13.18
C ASP A 463 4.42 -23.49 12.58
N ARG A 464 3.32 -23.76 11.87
CA ARG A 464 3.10 -25.02 11.13
C ARG A 464 3.84 -25.02 9.80
N ILE A 465 3.84 -23.91 9.06
CA ILE A 465 4.60 -23.75 7.81
C ILE A 465 6.10 -23.91 8.07
N ASP A 466 6.63 -23.35 9.15
CA ASP A 466 8.05 -23.45 9.50
C ASP A 466 8.50 -24.91 9.68
N ARG A 467 7.59 -25.79 10.11
CA ARG A 467 7.82 -27.23 10.28
C ARG A 467 7.71 -28.03 8.98
N LEU A 468 7.22 -27.42 7.90
CA LEU A 468 7.19 -28.08 6.59
C LEU A 468 8.62 -28.36 6.12
N PRO A 469 8.85 -29.51 5.45
CA PRO A 469 10.16 -29.85 4.92
C PRO A 469 10.59 -28.81 3.87
N ASN A 470 11.88 -28.46 3.91
CA ASN A 470 12.49 -27.64 2.89
C ASN A 470 12.78 -28.50 1.65
N MET A 471 12.77 -27.89 0.46
CA MET A 471 13.24 -28.56 -0.76
C MET A 471 14.72 -28.91 -0.61
N VAL A 472 15.05 -30.20 -0.76
CA VAL A 472 16.43 -30.69 -0.69
C VAL A 472 16.95 -30.91 -2.11
N GLY A 473 17.95 -30.13 -2.52
CA GLY A 473 18.66 -30.31 -3.80
C GLY A 473 18.10 -29.50 -4.98
N ASN A 474 18.91 -29.35 -6.04
CA ASN A 474 18.65 -28.57 -7.27
C ASN A 474 17.51 -29.10 -8.17
N GLU A 475 16.49 -29.75 -7.61
CA GLU A 475 15.28 -30.07 -8.36
C GLU A 475 14.27 -28.93 -8.17
N ARG A 476 14.44 -27.89 -9.00
CA ARG A 476 13.31 -27.01 -9.32
C ARG A 476 12.28 -27.87 -10.07
N SER A 477 11.35 -28.49 -9.36
CA SER A 477 10.11 -28.91 -9.99
C SER A 477 9.43 -27.65 -10.53
N GLY A 478 9.07 -27.67 -11.81
CA GLY A 478 8.53 -26.52 -12.56
C GLY A 478 7.14 -26.06 -12.12
N SER A 479 6.70 -26.37 -10.91
CA SER A 479 5.44 -25.95 -10.31
C SER A 479 5.73 -24.89 -9.25
N SER A 480 6.08 -23.68 -9.68
CA SER A 480 5.93 -22.53 -8.80
C SER A 480 4.45 -22.18 -8.79
N MET A 481 3.75 -22.40 -7.68
CA MET A 481 2.58 -21.57 -7.35
C MET A 481 3.11 -20.15 -7.12
N SER A 482 3.44 -19.44 -8.21
CA SER A 482 3.64 -18.01 -8.15
C SER A 482 2.25 -17.40 -8.22
N MET A 483 1.75 -16.89 -7.09
CA MET A 483 0.69 -15.90 -7.17
C MET A 483 1.22 -14.75 -8.02
N SER A 484 0.48 -14.39 -9.07
CA SER A 484 0.95 -13.44 -10.08
C SER A 484 1.36 -12.13 -9.42
N THR A 485 2.66 -11.93 -9.40
CA THR A 485 3.30 -10.72 -8.93
C THR A 485 3.13 -9.66 -10.00
N THR A 486 2.09 -8.84 -9.88
CA THR A 486 2.02 -7.59 -10.66
C THR A 486 1.21 -6.54 -9.93
N PHE A 487 1.89 -5.50 -9.43
CA PHE A 487 1.65 -4.06 -9.59
C PHE A 487 2.94 -3.27 -9.45
#